data_AF-A0A7E4URF5-F1
#
_entry.id   AF-A0A7E4URF5-F1
#
_cell.length_a   1.000
_cell.length_b   1.000
_cell.length_c   1.000
_cell.angle_alpha   90.00
_cell.angle_beta   90.00
_cell.angle_gamma   90.00
#
_symmetry.space_group_name_H-M   'P 1'
#
loop_
_entity.id
_entity.type
_entity.pdbx_description
1 polymer ?
#
loop_
_entity_poly.entity_id
_entity_poly.type
_entity_poly.pdbx_seq_one_letter_code
_entity_poly.pdbx_strand_id
1 'polypeptide(L)'
;MLLPPVHKATRNKSVGRHILKYYARVPGRLVNVQVDHAIIMAGLSTAFSVFLLLFLQCLSYNGALAQYLVEILEPASFGNHRPIFRCDATGADFGEDVLTFSFRVNYGCALPTLPSNACGDVQMPPTNDTACANYFAVVPRSNCSFSEKAYHVQTSTPTGFGALIVYNQQGKVPEPMSGAKYRERVNIPVVMVDYECMQGLLYRYNYRDGYIVSIKVPPKQHSTYFDSPFKFAVHIGAIILIGLMLLCFQRLFWHAGSGRRD
;
A
#
# COMPACT_ATOMS: atom_id res chain seq x y z
N MET A 1 -30.22 2.07 97.48
CA MET A 1 -31.11 1.31 96.59
C MET A 1 -30.62 1.51 95.16
N LEU A 2 -30.28 0.40 94.50
CA LEU A 2 -30.02 0.20 93.06
C LEU A 2 -28.70 0.69 92.41
N LEU A 3 -28.06 -0.29 91.76
CA LEU A 3 -26.85 -0.36 90.93
C LEU A 3 -27.16 0.02 89.43
N PRO A 4 -26.18 0.01 88.49
CA PRO A 4 -25.99 0.92 87.34
C PRO A 4 -26.55 0.34 86.00
N PRO A 5 -26.25 0.84 84.75
CA PRO A 5 -24.98 0.53 84.04
C PRO A 5 -24.50 1.45 82.83
N VAL A 6 -23.18 1.39 82.54
CA VAL A 6 -22.47 1.06 81.25
C VAL A 6 -22.58 1.88 79.91
N HIS A 7 -21.38 2.27 79.43
CA HIS A 7 -20.79 2.51 78.07
C HIS A 7 -21.49 3.28 76.91
N LYS A 8 -20.72 4.17 76.24
CA LYS A 8 -20.21 3.96 74.86
C LYS A 8 -19.17 5.01 74.41
N ALA A 9 -18.13 4.53 73.74
CA ALA A 9 -17.15 5.32 72.97
C ALA A 9 -17.61 5.46 71.51
N THR A 10 -17.32 6.59 70.85
CA THR A 10 -17.30 6.68 69.38
C THR A 10 -16.07 7.45 68.90
N ARG A 11 -15.33 6.79 68.01
CA ARG A 11 -14.08 7.23 67.37
C ARG A 11 -14.43 7.83 66.02
N ASN A 12 -13.98 9.06 65.77
CA ASN A 12 -14.23 9.82 64.54
C ASN A 12 -13.38 9.26 63.38
N LYS A 13 -14.01 8.97 62.22
CA LYS A 13 -13.37 8.45 61.00
C LYS A 13 -12.78 9.61 60.19
N SER A 14 -11.48 9.58 59.88
CA SER A 14 -10.89 10.38 58.79
C SER A 14 -10.63 9.48 57.58
N VAL A 15 -11.01 9.98 56.41
CA VAL A 15 -10.99 9.31 55.10
C VAL A 15 -9.58 9.38 54.52
N GLY A 16 -8.93 8.22 54.35
CA GLY A 16 -7.58 8.10 53.80
C GLY A 16 -7.58 7.94 52.28
N ARG A 17 -6.91 8.87 51.59
CA ARG A 17 -6.56 8.84 50.17
C ARG A 17 -5.32 7.95 50.01
N HIS A 18 -5.41 6.82 49.31
CA HIS A 18 -4.30 5.86 49.20
C HIS A 18 -3.21 6.36 48.24
N ILE A 19 -1.99 6.54 48.76
CA ILE A 19 -0.74 6.78 48.03
C ILE A 19 0.10 5.50 48.17
N LEU A 20 0.53 4.88 47.07
CA LEU A 20 1.49 3.77 47.11
C LEU A 20 2.91 4.32 47.31
N LYS A 21 3.57 3.87 48.38
CA LYS A 21 4.98 4.17 48.66
C LYS A 21 5.81 2.92 48.41
N TYR A 22 6.84 3.03 47.58
CA TYR A 22 7.83 1.97 47.40
C TYR A 22 9.14 2.38 48.09
N TYR A 23 9.81 1.40 48.69
CA TYR A 23 11.10 1.59 49.35
C TYR A 23 12.19 0.88 48.56
N ALA A 24 13.14 1.64 47.99
CA ALA A 24 14.39 1.09 47.50
C ALA A 24 15.41 1.06 48.65
N ARG A 25 16.06 -0.09 48.89
CA ARG A 25 17.08 -0.22 49.94
C ARG A 25 18.43 0.22 49.39
N VAL A 26 18.80 1.47 49.65
CA VAL A 26 20.18 1.95 49.59
C VAL A 26 20.78 1.79 50.99
N PRO A 27 22.02 1.26 51.15
CA PRO A 27 22.58 1.01 52.48
C PRO A 27 22.66 2.31 53.27
N GLY A 28 21.92 2.39 54.38
CA GLY A 28 22.00 3.47 55.36
C GLY A 28 20.89 4.53 55.33
N ARG A 29 19.99 4.59 54.34
CA ARG A 29 18.84 5.53 54.37
C ARG A 29 17.70 5.06 53.47
N LEU A 30 16.51 4.87 54.06
CA LEU A 30 15.27 4.69 53.31
C LEU A 30 14.85 6.07 52.76
N VAL A 31 15.04 6.29 51.46
CA VAL A 31 14.52 7.49 50.78
C VAL A 31 13.11 7.17 50.29
N ASN A 32 12.14 8.00 50.69
CA ASN A 32 10.74 7.86 50.29
C ASN A 32 10.62 8.37 48.84
N VAL A 33 10.36 7.48 47.89
CA VAL A 33 10.09 7.87 46.50
C VAL A 33 8.57 7.89 46.33
N GLN A 34 7.99 9.08 46.43
CA GLN A 34 6.57 9.31 46.22
C GLN A 34 6.31 9.45 44.72
N VAL A 35 5.75 8.41 44.10
CA VAL A 35 5.38 8.41 42.69
C VAL A 35 3.87 8.63 42.60
N ASP A 36 3.45 9.81 42.17
CA ASP A 36 2.02 10.11 42.04
C ASP A 36 1.40 9.21 40.95
N HIS A 37 0.32 8.51 41.30
CA HIS A 37 -0.47 7.70 40.36
C HIS A 37 -0.88 8.49 39.10
N ALA A 38 -1.04 9.82 39.23
CA ALA A 38 -1.33 10.71 38.11
C ALA A 38 -0.17 10.78 37.09
N ILE A 39 1.09 10.71 37.54
CA ILE A 39 2.28 10.74 36.67
C ILE A 39 2.38 9.42 35.88
N ILE A 40 2.11 8.29 36.53
CA ILE A 40 2.09 6.97 35.87
C ILE A 40 0.96 6.90 34.84
N MET A 41 -0.23 7.39 35.18
CA MET A 41 -1.39 7.41 34.27
C MET A 41 -1.19 8.37 33.09
N ALA A 42 -0.58 9.54 33.32
CA ALA A 42 -0.24 10.49 32.27
C ALA A 42 0.86 9.95 31.33
N GLY A 43 1.84 9.23 31.87
CA GLY A 43 2.88 8.54 31.08
C GLY A 43 2.31 7.41 30.20
N LEU A 44 1.36 6.62 30.72
CA LEU A 44 0.68 5.58 29.94
C LEU A 44 -0.18 6.18 28.81
N SER A 45 -0.90 7.27 29.10
CA SER A 45 -1.76 7.94 28.12
C SER A 45 -0.95 8.53 26.96
N THR A 46 0.18 9.18 27.26
CA THR A 46 1.03 9.81 26.25
C THR A 46 1.71 8.78 25.36
N ALA A 47 2.21 7.68 25.94
CA ALA A 47 2.75 6.55 25.18
C ALA A 47 1.71 5.91 24.23
N PHE A 48 0.46 5.76 24.70
CA PHE A 48 -0.63 5.23 23.88
C PHE A 48 -0.98 6.13 22.70
N SER A 49 -1.07 7.45 22.92
CA SER A 49 -1.35 8.42 21.86
C SER A 49 -0.25 8.45 20.79
N VAL A 50 1.02 8.43 21.19
CA VAL A 50 2.15 8.40 20.25
C VAL A 50 2.15 7.11 19.44
N PHE A 51 1.86 5.98 20.08
CA PHE A 51 1.79 4.69 19.39
C PHE A 51 0.63 4.61 18.38
N LEU A 52 -0.55 5.09 18.77
CA LEU A 52 -1.72 5.13 17.89
C LEU A 52 -1.46 5.99 16.65
N LEU A 53 -0.79 7.13 16.83
CA LEU A 53 -0.39 8.00 15.72
C LEU A 53 0.59 7.30 14.78
N LEU A 54 1.64 6.66 15.31
CA LEU A 54 2.60 5.90 14.49
C LEU A 54 1.93 4.71 13.75
N PHE A 55 0.98 4.03 14.40
CA PHE A 55 0.22 2.94 13.80
C PHE A 55 -0.67 3.42 12.65
N LEU A 56 -1.41 4.52 12.84
CA LEU A 56 -2.22 5.15 11.80
C LEU A 56 -1.35 5.65 10.64
N GLN A 57 -0.16 6.17 10.93
CA GLN A 57 0.78 6.64 9.92
C GLN A 57 1.36 5.48 9.09
N CYS A 58 1.64 4.33 9.70
CA CYS A 58 1.99 3.09 9.00
C CYS A 58 0.84 2.54 8.15
N LEU A 59 -0.40 2.55 8.65
CA LEU A 59 -1.57 2.15 7.87
C LEU A 59 -1.83 3.07 6.68
N SER A 60 -1.47 4.34 6.79
CA SER A 60 -1.60 5.32 5.71
C SER A 60 -0.51 5.23 4.64
N TYR A 61 0.52 4.39 4.83
CA TYR A 61 1.56 4.14 3.84
C TYR A 61 1.03 3.22 2.74
N ASN A 62 0.05 3.72 1.97
CA ASN A 62 -0.31 3.19 0.67
C ASN A 62 0.79 3.57 -0.31
N GLY A 63 1.93 2.87 -0.22
CA GLY A 63 2.82 2.78 -1.36
C GLY A 63 2.00 2.15 -2.48
N ALA A 64 1.62 2.91 -3.50
CA ALA A 64 1.11 2.37 -4.75
C ALA A 64 2.25 1.53 -5.35
N LEU A 65 2.31 0.26 -4.97
CA LEU A 65 3.34 -0.66 -5.44
C LEU A 65 3.08 -0.93 -6.91
N ALA A 66 4.12 -0.77 -7.73
CA ALA A 66 4.15 -1.26 -9.09
C ALA A 66 3.79 -2.75 -9.08
N GLN A 67 2.79 -3.13 -9.86
CA GLN A 67 2.28 -4.50 -9.94
C GLN A 67 2.89 -5.28 -11.11
N TYR A 68 3.29 -4.56 -12.16
CA TYR A 68 3.76 -5.09 -13.43
C TYR A 68 4.99 -4.33 -13.91
N LEU A 69 5.68 -4.89 -14.91
CA LEU A 69 6.79 -4.25 -15.61
C LEU A 69 6.46 -4.11 -17.08
N VAL A 70 6.78 -2.94 -17.63
CA VAL A 70 6.88 -2.71 -19.07
C VAL A 70 8.35 -2.61 -19.42
N GLU A 71 8.86 -3.54 -20.22
CA GLU A 71 10.25 -3.55 -20.68
C GLU A 71 10.36 -3.14 -22.13
N ILE A 72 11.36 -2.34 -22.43
CA ILE A 72 11.78 -2.03 -23.80
C ILE A 72 12.98 -2.90 -24.10
N LEU A 73 12.89 -3.64 -25.19
CA LEU A 73 13.84 -4.63 -25.60
C LEU A 73 14.50 -4.18 -26.91
N GLU A 74 15.82 -4.27 -26.96
CA GLU A 74 16.56 -4.00 -28.19
C GLU A 74 16.83 -5.31 -28.94
N PRO A 75 16.96 -5.25 -30.29
CA PRO A 75 17.32 -6.41 -31.08
C PRO A 75 18.75 -6.84 -30.73
N ALA A 76 18.92 -8.09 -30.37
CA ALA A 76 20.21 -8.72 -30.10
C ALA A 76 20.57 -9.71 -31.22
N SER A 77 21.83 -10.16 -31.25
CA SER A 77 22.29 -11.15 -32.21
C SER A 77 21.43 -12.43 -32.15
N PHE A 78 21.27 -13.07 -33.31
CA PHE A 78 20.50 -14.31 -33.50
C PHE A 78 18.99 -14.20 -33.23
N GLY A 79 18.39 -13.02 -33.44
CA GLY A 79 16.93 -12.83 -33.31
C GLY A 79 16.42 -12.79 -31.86
N ASN A 80 17.34 -12.77 -30.89
CA ASN A 80 17.01 -12.57 -29.49
C ASN A 80 16.77 -11.09 -29.21
N HIS A 81 16.09 -10.80 -28.11
CA HIS A 81 15.86 -9.44 -27.65
C HIS A 81 16.34 -9.31 -26.20
N ARG A 82 16.97 -8.18 -25.86
CA ARG A 82 17.46 -7.95 -24.49
C ARG A 82 16.86 -6.68 -23.88
N PRO A 83 16.47 -6.70 -22.60
CA PRO A 83 15.85 -5.55 -21.94
C PRO A 83 16.88 -4.47 -21.66
N ILE A 84 16.63 -3.27 -22.17
CA ILE A 84 17.49 -2.09 -21.98
C ILE A 84 16.87 -1.04 -21.07
N PHE A 85 15.54 -1.04 -20.97
CA PHE A 85 14.80 -0.09 -20.17
C PHE A 85 13.61 -0.78 -19.53
N ARG A 86 13.34 -0.45 -18.28
CA ARG A 86 12.26 -1.07 -17.50
C ARG A 86 11.46 0.04 -16.83
N CYS A 87 10.15 -0.06 -16.96
CA CYS A 87 9.22 0.84 -16.30
C CYS A 87 8.37 0.05 -15.32
N ASP A 88 8.20 0.64 -14.15
CA ASP A 88 7.17 0.22 -13.21
C ASP A 88 5.78 0.51 -13.80
N ALA A 89 4.86 -0.42 -13.60
CA ALA A 89 3.51 -0.30 -14.11
C ALA A 89 2.46 -0.80 -13.11
N THR A 90 1.26 -0.22 -13.18
CA THR A 90 0.07 -0.66 -12.45
C THR A 90 -0.96 -1.23 -13.41
N GLY A 91 -1.74 -2.21 -12.96
CA GLY A 91 -2.78 -2.82 -13.81
C GLY A 91 -4.11 -2.08 -13.74
N ALA A 92 -4.99 -2.51 -14.62
CA ALA A 92 -6.42 -2.27 -14.52
C ALA A 92 -7.14 -3.42 -13.81
N ASP A 93 -8.26 -3.12 -13.17
CA ASP A 93 -9.19 -4.13 -12.63
C ASP A 93 -10.13 -4.73 -13.71
N PHE A 94 -9.83 -4.48 -14.98
CA PHE A 94 -10.60 -4.86 -16.15
C PHE A 94 -9.67 -5.19 -17.33
N GLY A 95 -10.21 -5.84 -18.37
CA GLY A 95 -9.40 -6.34 -19.48
C GLY A 95 -8.84 -7.74 -19.23
N GLU A 96 -7.92 -8.15 -20.09
CA GLU A 96 -7.20 -9.42 -19.89
C GLU A 96 -6.24 -9.31 -18.71
N ASP A 97 -6.17 -10.38 -17.92
CA ASP A 97 -5.22 -10.51 -16.84
C ASP A 97 -3.77 -10.51 -17.38
N VAL A 98 -2.96 -9.58 -16.88
CA VAL A 98 -1.57 -9.39 -17.33
C VAL A 98 -0.71 -10.63 -17.06
N LEU A 99 -1.00 -11.40 -16.01
CA LEU A 99 -0.29 -12.66 -15.74
C LEU A 99 -0.56 -13.67 -16.86
N THR A 100 -1.82 -13.85 -17.25
CA THR A 100 -2.21 -14.70 -18.38
C THR A 100 -1.61 -14.24 -19.69
N PHE A 101 -1.60 -12.92 -19.94
CA PHE A 101 -0.98 -12.32 -21.12
C PHE A 101 0.54 -12.58 -21.16
N SER A 102 1.23 -12.50 -20.02
CA SER A 102 2.68 -12.68 -19.89
C SER A 102 3.18 -14.06 -20.33
N PHE A 103 2.31 -15.08 -20.27
CA PHE A 103 2.65 -16.44 -20.70
C PHE A 103 2.40 -16.71 -22.18
N ARG A 104 1.80 -15.75 -22.91
CA ARG A 104 1.57 -15.81 -24.36
C ARG A 104 2.58 -14.94 -25.10
N VAL A 105 2.27 -14.59 -26.36
CA VAL A 105 3.02 -13.59 -27.15
C VAL A 105 2.80 -12.22 -26.52
N ASN A 106 3.64 -11.90 -25.53
CA ASN A 106 3.56 -10.68 -24.72
C ASN A 106 4.46 -9.55 -25.25
N TYR A 107 4.86 -9.64 -26.51
CA TYR A 107 5.70 -8.66 -27.20
C TYR A 107 4.88 -7.90 -28.24
N GLY A 108 5.16 -6.61 -28.38
CA GLY A 108 4.53 -5.76 -29.37
C GLY A 108 5.27 -4.44 -29.55
N CYS A 109 4.98 -3.74 -30.63
CA CYS A 109 5.57 -2.43 -30.91
C CYS A 109 4.69 -1.33 -30.32
N ALA A 110 5.30 -0.41 -29.57
CA ALA A 110 4.59 0.73 -29.01
C ALA A 110 4.30 1.76 -30.11
N LEU A 111 3.03 2.15 -30.22
CA LEU A 111 2.58 3.17 -31.16
C LEU A 111 1.60 4.13 -30.48
N PRO A 112 1.60 5.41 -30.87
CA PRO A 112 0.51 6.31 -30.51
C PRO A 112 -0.75 5.94 -31.29
N THR A 113 -1.90 6.41 -30.82
CA THR A 113 -3.20 6.23 -31.50
C THR A 113 -3.63 7.49 -32.24
N LEU A 114 -4.57 7.35 -33.17
CA LEU A 114 -5.28 8.46 -33.82
C LEU A 114 -6.79 8.28 -33.58
N PRO A 115 -7.48 9.13 -32.81
CA PRO A 115 -6.97 10.29 -32.08
C PRO A 115 -6.05 9.87 -30.91
N SER A 116 -5.15 10.77 -30.50
CA SER A 116 -4.14 10.49 -29.47
C SER A 116 -4.73 10.14 -28.10
N ASN A 117 -5.96 10.59 -27.82
CA ASN A 117 -6.65 10.33 -26.56
C ASN A 117 -7.45 9.02 -26.53
N ALA A 118 -7.64 8.36 -27.68
CA ALA A 118 -8.43 7.13 -27.83
C ALA A 118 -9.85 7.19 -27.26
N CYS A 119 -10.48 8.37 -27.22
CA CYS A 119 -11.85 8.53 -26.67
C CYS A 119 -12.98 8.29 -27.68
N GLY A 120 -12.66 7.76 -28.84
CA GLY A 120 -13.58 7.47 -29.94
C GLY A 120 -12.90 6.53 -30.92
N ASP A 121 -13.42 6.42 -32.13
CA ASP A 121 -12.90 5.48 -33.12
C ASP A 121 -11.40 5.67 -33.36
N VAL A 122 -10.61 4.66 -32.96
CA VAL A 122 -9.16 4.67 -33.07
C VAL A 122 -8.74 4.08 -34.42
N GLN A 123 -7.82 4.77 -35.06
CA GLN A 123 -7.07 4.30 -36.21
C GLN A 123 -5.63 4.06 -35.79
N MET A 124 -5.10 2.91 -36.20
CA MET A 124 -3.67 2.64 -36.11
C MET A 124 -2.95 3.52 -37.13
N PRO A 125 -1.90 4.28 -36.74
CA PRO A 125 -1.11 5.03 -37.68
C PRO A 125 -0.56 4.10 -38.78
N PRO A 126 -0.48 4.55 -40.04
CA PRO A 126 0.05 3.72 -41.12
C PRO A 126 1.49 3.30 -40.82
N THR A 127 1.69 2.00 -40.61
CA THR A 127 2.98 1.37 -40.43
C THR A 127 3.42 0.79 -41.77
N ASN A 128 4.41 1.43 -42.41
CA ASN A 128 4.98 0.92 -43.66
C ASN A 128 5.91 -0.30 -43.45
N ASP A 129 6.11 -0.71 -42.20
CA ASP A 129 7.02 -1.77 -41.81
C ASP A 129 6.26 -3.01 -41.35
N THR A 130 6.64 -4.17 -41.87
CA THR A 130 6.20 -5.48 -41.38
C THR A 130 7.03 -5.97 -40.18
N ALA A 131 7.79 -5.06 -39.55
CA ALA A 131 8.72 -5.38 -38.46
C ALA A 131 8.00 -5.93 -37.21
N CYS A 132 6.71 -5.62 -37.05
CA CYS A 132 5.95 -5.92 -35.85
C CYS A 132 4.76 -6.82 -36.17
N ALA A 133 4.67 -7.96 -35.49
CA ALA A 133 3.52 -8.85 -35.57
C ALA A 133 2.33 -8.41 -34.69
N ASN A 134 2.60 -7.60 -33.66
CA ASN A 134 1.63 -7.11 -32.70
C ASN A 134 1.96 -5.68 -32.30
N TYR A 135 0.94 -4.90 -31.94
CA TYR A 135 1.07 -3.48 -31.63
C TYR A 135 0.41 -3.16 -30.29
N PHE A 136 1.08 -2.33 -29.49
CA PHE A 136 0.58 -1.83 -28.21
C PHE A 136 0.30 -0.33 -28.32
N ALA A 137 -0.92 0.08 -27.99
CA ALA A 137 -1.30 1.48 -28.02
C ALA A 137 -0.74 2.20 -26.79
N VAL A 138 -0.15 3.38 -26.99
CA VAL A 138 0.33 4.26 -25.93
C VAL A 138 -0.50 5.54 -25.92
N VAL A 139 -1.26 5.75 -24.84
CA VAL A 139 -2.24 6.86 -24.76
C VAL A 139 -2.16 7.61 -23.43
N PRO A 140 -2.47 8.92 -23.39
CA PRO A 140 -2.52 9.67 -22.14
C PRO A 140 -3.74 9.26 -21.30
N ARG A 141 -3.60 9.39 -19.98
CA ARG A 141 -4.68 9.17 -18.99
C ARG A 141 -5.94 10.03 -19.20
N SER A 142 -5.83 11.27 -19.68
CA SER A 142 -6.92 12.25 -19.63
C SER A 142 -8.04 12.05 -20.68
N ASN A 143 -9.13 12.83 -20.54
CA ASN A 143 -10.27 13.02 -21.47
C ASN A 143 -11.48 12.09 -21.32
N CYS A 144 -11.27 10.79 -21.13
CA CYS A 144 -12.35 9.81 -21.04
C CYS A 144 -11.97 8.64 -20.13
N SER A 145 -12.91 7.74 -19.86
CA SER A 145 -12.68 6.61 -18.94
C SER A 145 -11.66 5.61 -19.50
N PHE A 146 -10.93 4.92 -18.61
CA PHE A 146 -9.90 3.96 -19.04
C PHE A 146 -10.46 2.79 -19.85
N SER A 147 -11.64 2.28 -19.47
CA SER A 147 -12.26 1.17 -20.21
C SER A 147 -12.78 1.60 -21.57
N GLU A 148 -13.19 2.86 -21.74
CA GLU A 148 -13.55 3.44 -23.04
C GLU A 148 -12.34 3.54 -23.97
N LYS A 149 -11.20 4.02 -23.46
CA LYS A 149 -9.93 4.00 -24.22
C LYS A 149 -9.58 2.60 -24.69
N ALA A 150 -9.60 1.63 -23.78
CA ALA A 150 -9.27 0.24 -24.08
C ALA A 150 -10.23 -0.37 -25.11
N TYR A 151 -11.52 -0.07 -25.01
CA TYR A 151 -12.54 -0.54 -25.94
C TYR A 151 -12.31 -0.01 -27.37
N HIS A 152 -12.00 1.27 -27.52
CA HIS A 152 -11.71 1.82 -28.85
C HIS A 152 -10.36 1.36 -29.41
N VAL A 153 -9.36 1.20 -28.54
CA VAL A 153 -8.04 0.69 -28.92
C VAL A 153 -8.13 -0.75 -29.44
N GLN A 154 -8.84 -1.65 -28.76
CA GLN A 154 -8.96 -3.03 -29.22
C GLN A 154 -9.81 -3.16 -30.51
N THR A 155 -10.74 -2.23 -30.75
CA THR A 155 -11.60 -2.21 -31.94
C THR A 155 -11.06 -1.30 -33.04
N SER A 156 -9.79 -0.90 -32.94
CA SER A 156 -9.18 0.01 -33.89
C SER A 156 -9.07 -0.57 -35.29
N THR A 157 -8.99 0.34 -36.26
CA THR A 157 -8.89 0.01 -37.70
C THR A 157 -7.49 0.33 -38.23
N PRO A 158 -6.95 -0.47 -39.18
CA PRO A 158 -7.52 -1.68 -39.77
C PRO A 158 -7.45 -2.92 -38.88
N THR A 159 -6.61 -2.90 -37.84
CA THR A 159 -6.38 -4.02 -36.92
C THR A 159 -6.36 -3.52 -35.49
N GLY A 160 -6.98 -4.27 -34.58
CA GLY A 160 -6.96 -4.00 -33.15
C GLY A 160 -5.55 -4.07 -32.54
N PHE A 161 -5.26 -3.20 -31.59
CA PHE A 161 -4.05 -3.32 -30.77
C PHE A 161 -4.16 -4.51 -29.81
N GLY A 162 -3.03 -5.15 -29.51
CA GLY A 162 -2.96 -6.29 -28.60
C GLY A 162 -2.85 -5.93 -27.12
N ALA A 163 -2.54 -4.67 -26.79
CA ALA A 163 -2.50 -4.17 -25.41
C ALA A 163 -2.68 -2.64 -25.38
N LEU A 164 -3.10 -2.12 -24.23
CA LEU A 164 -3.15 -0.70 -23.94
C LEU A 164 -2.17 -0.32 -22.83
N ILE A 165 -1.28 0.63 -23.14
CA ILE A 165 -0.38 1.28 -22.20
C ILE A 165 -0.86 2.72 -22.01
N VAL A 166 -1.39 3.03 -20.84
CA VAL A 166 -1.77 4.39 -20.46
C VAL A 166 -0.57 5.05 -19.77
N TYR A 167 -0.25 6.29 -20.08
CA TYR A 167 0.77 7.03 -19.31
C TYR A 167 0.16 8.12 -18.44
N ASN A 168 0.73 8.27 -17.24
CA ASN A 168 0.31 9.31 -16.31
C ASN A 168 0.95 10.67 -16.66
N GLN A 169 0.52 11.71 -15.94
CA GLN A 169 1.09 13.06 -16.06
C GLN A 169 2.56 13.10 -15.61
N GLN A 170 3.30 14.08 -16.10
CA GLN A 170 4.70 14.26 -15.74
C GLN A 170 4.89 14.38 -14.22
N GLY A 171 5.85 13.63 -13.67
CA GLY A 171 6.16 13.59 -12.24
C GLY A 171 5.14 12.83 -11.39
N LYS A 172 4.16 12.14 -12.00
CA LYS A 172 3.22 11.27 -11.31
C LYS A 172 3.56 9.81 -11.54
N VAL A 173 3.50 9.04 -10.46
CA VAL A 173 3.69 7.59 -10.49
C VAL A 173 2.47 6.89 -11.11
N PRO A 174 2.61 5.66 -11.63
CA PRO A 174 1.47 4.87 -12.10
C PRO A 174 0.46 4.62 -10.97
N GLU A 175 -0.83 4.67 -11.30
CA GLU A 175 -1.91 4.40 -10.35
C GLU A 175 -2.79 3.24 -10.85
N PRO A 176 -3.40 2.45 -9.96
CA PRO A 176 -4.36 1.43 -10.36
C PRO A 176 -5.53 2.04 -11.14
N MET A 177 -5.97 1.37 -12.19
CA MET A 177 -7.08 1.83 -13.03
C MET A 177 -8.35 1.04 -12.75
N SER A 178 -9.48 1.74 -12.73
CA SER A 178 -10.81 1.12 -12.59
C SER A 178 -11.62 1.25 -13.87
N GLY A 179 -12.28 0.16 -14.24
CA GLY A 179 -13.17 0.09 -15.40
C GLY A 179 -14.52 0.72 -15.14
N ALA A 180 -15.05 1.44 -16.13
CA ALA A 180 -16.38 2.05 -16.12
C ALA A 180 -17.28 1.40 -17.19
N LYS A 181 -17.90 2.19 -18.08
CA LYS A 181 -18.91 1.78 -19.09
C LYS A 181 -18.57 0.52 -19.89
N TYR A 182 -17.32 0.37 -20.33
CA TYR A 182 -16.91 -0.74 -21.21
C TYR A 182 -16.16 -1.87 -20.50
N ARG A 183 -16.16 -1.89 -19.16
CA ARG A 183 -15.37 -2.84 -18.34
C ARG A 183 -15.41 -4.28 -18.84
N GLU A 184 -16.60 -4.81 -19.11
CA GLU A 184 -16.83 -6.21 -19.47
C GLU A 184 -16.59 -6.53 -20.96
N ARG A 185 -16.36 -5.49 -21.78
CA ARG A 185 -16.13 -5.64 -23.23
C ARG A 185 -14.67 -5.56 -23.60
N VAL A 186 -13.80 -5.23 -22.64
CA VAL A 186 -12.37 -5.10 -22.86
C VAL A 186 -11.70 -6.45 -22.71
N ASN A 187 -10.98 -6.89 -23.74
CA ASN A 187 -10.35 -8.21 -23.79
C ASN A 187 -8.82 -8.15 -23.94
N ILE A 188 -8.24 -6.96 -23.95
CA ILE A 188 -6.79 -6.74 -24.02
C ILE A 188 -6.28 -6.35 -22.62
N PRO A 189 -5.01 -6.62 -22.29
CA PRO A 189 -4.43 -6.14 -21.04
C PRO A 189 -4.28 -4.62 -21.07
N VAL A 190 -4.51 -4.00 -19.90
CA VAL A 190 -4.43 -2.55 -19.72
C VAL A 190 -3.50 -2.24 -18.55
N VAL A 191 -2.41 -1.53 -18.83
CA VAL A 191 -1.43 -1.12 -17.81
C VAL A 191 -1.19 0.39 -17.85
N MET A 192 -0.81 0.97 -16.72
CA MET A 192 -0.38 2.37 -16.62
C MET A 192 1.11 2.45 -16.33
N VAL A 193 1.80 3.37 -16.99
CA VAL A 193 3.21 3.72 -16.76
C VAL A 193 3.35 5.20 -16.43
N ASP A 194 4.53 5.62 -15.99
CA ASP A 194 4.85 7.02 -15.80
C ASP A 194 5.15 7.74 -17.14
N TYR A 195 5.31 9.06 -17.05
CA TYR A 195 5.57 9.90 -18.22
C TYR A 195 6.95 9.66 -18.84
N GLU A 196 7.98 9.39 -18.03
CA GLU A 196 9.34 9.14 -18.53
C GLU A 196 9.40 7.85 -19.34
N CYS A 197 8.68 6.82 -18.90
CA CYS A 197 8.50 5.58 -19.64
C CYS A 197 7.88 5.81 -21.02
N MET A 198 6.82 6.63 -21.10
CA MET A 198 6.24 7.00 -22.39
C MET A 198 7.25 7.65 -23.31
N GLN A 199 8.13 8.52 -22.78
CA GLN A 199 9.17 9.13 -23.60
C GLN A 199 10.16 8.09 -24.14
N GLY A 200 10.48 7.08 -23.32
CA GLY A 200 11.22 5.90 -23.76
C GLY A 200 10.52 5.16 -24.90
N LEU A 201 9.24 4.83 -24.71
CA LEU A 201 8.43 4.03 -25.64
C LEU A 201 8.21 4.71 -27.00
N LEU A 202 7.96 6.02 -27.02
CA LEU A 202 7.54 6.72 -28.24
C LEU A 202 8.65 7.53 -28.92
N TYR A 203 9.63 8.04 -28.17
CA TYR A 203 10.61 8.98 -28.72
C TYR A 203 12.04 8.45 -28.71
N ARG A 204 12.45 7.70 -27.67
CA ARG A 204 13.84 7.26 -27.52
C ARG A 204 14.12 5.91 -28.17
N TYR A 205 13.19 4.98 -28.07
CA TYR A 205 13.35 3.60 -28.53
C TYR A 205 12.26 3.27 -29.54
N ASN A 206 12.44 3.76 -30.76
CA ASN A 206 11.42 3.67 -31.80
C ASN A 206 11.34 2.25 -32.37
N TYR A 207 10.13 1.74 -32.59
CA TYR A 207 9.92 0.43 -33.17
C TYR A 207 10.59 0.25 -34.55
N ARG A 208 10.77 1.34 -35.31
CA ARG A 208 11.45 1.32 -36.63
C ARG A 208 12.91 0.93 -36.55
N ASP A 209 13.54 1.15 -35.40
CA ASP A 209 14.94 0.76 -35.14
C ASP A 209 15.02 -0.69 -34.60
N GLY A 210 13.90 -1.42 -34.58
CA GLY A 210 13.80 -2.80 -34.12
C GLY A 210 13.52 -2.97 -32.63
N TYR A 211 13.24 -1.88 -31.90
CA TYR A 211 12.86 -1.96 -30.49
C TYR A 211 11.44 -2.53 -30.33
N ILE A 212 11.27 -3.47 -29.41
CA ILE A 212 9.98 -4.06 -29.07
C ILE A 212 9.69 -3.91 -27.58
N VAL A 213 8.42 -3.99 -27.20
CA VAL A 213 7.96 -3.80 -25.84
C VAL A 213 7.38 -5.09 -25.32
N SER A 214 7.65 -5.40 -24.05
CA SER A 214 7.09 -6.55 -23.35
C SER A 214 6.38 -6.11 -22.07
N ILE A 215 5.19 -6.63 -21.86
CA ILE A 215 4.46 -6.46 -20.59
C ILE A 215 4.57 -7.78 -19.84
N LYS A 216 5.09 -7.72 -18.61
CA LYS A 216 5.23 -8.91 -17.77
C LYS A 216 5.04 -8.63 -16.30
N VAL A 217 4.72 -9.68 -15.55
CA VAL A 217 4.82 -9.63 -14.10
C VAL A 217 6.30 -9.53 -13.73
N PRO A 218 6.70 -8.62 -12.82
CA PRO A 218 8.07 -8.62 -12.30
C PRO A 218 8.40 -10.04 -11.84
N PRO A 219 9.57 -10.59 -12.21
CA PRO A 219 10.00 -11.83 -11.59
C PRO A 219 9.88 -11.62 -10.08
N LYS A 220 9.34 -12.60 -9.35
CA LYS A 220 9.39 -12.65 -7.89
C LYS A 220 10.86 -12.75 -7.47
N GLN A 221 11.65 -11.71 -7.72
CA GLN A 221 12.87 -11.47 -6.97
C GLN A 221 12.39 -11.12 -5.57
N HIS A 222 12.85 -11.92 -4.62
CA HIS A 222 12.56 -11.88 -3.20
C HIS A 222 12.74 -10.51 -2.53
N SER A 223 11.95 -9.49 -2.87
CA SER A 223 12.00 -8.16 -2.23
C SER A 223 10.75 -7.83 -1.40
N THR A 224 9.70 -8.65 -1.46
CA THR A 224 8.62 -8.59 -0.46
C THR A 224 8.98 -9.27 0.86
N TYR A 225 10.15 -9.91 0.99
CA TYR A 225 10.60 -10.45 2.27
C TYR A 225 11.19 -9.40 3.21
N PHE A 226 11.54 -8.20 2.73
CA PHE A 226 12.08 -7.13 3.59
C PHE A 226 11.04 -6.07 3.99
N ASP A 227 9.97 -5.92 3.22
CA ASP A 227 8.86 -5.02 3.55
C ASP A 227 7.79 -5.70 4.45
N SER A 228 7.96 -7.00 4.72
CA SER A 228 7.06 -7.86 5.49
C SER A 228 7.43 -7.98 6.98
N PRO A 229 8.66 -8.33 7.40
CA PRO A 229 8.95 -8.57 8.82
C PRO A 229 8.80 -7.30 9.66
N PHE A 230 9.06 -6.11 9.11
CA PHE A 230 8.86 -4.86 9.85
C PHE A 230 7.37 -4.60 10.10
N LYS A 231 6.50 -4.83 9.10
CA LYS A 231 5.04 -4.70 9.25
C LYS A 231 4.47 -5.77 10.20
N PHE A 232 4.92 -7.01 10.09
CA PHE A 232 4.53 -8.08 11.02
C PHE A 232 5.04 -7.83 12.45
N ALA A 233 6.27 -7.37 12.62
CA ALA A 233 6.84 -7.04 13.93
C ALA A 233 6.09 -5.86 14.59
N VAL A 234 5.70 -4.84 13.81
CA VAL A 234 4.87 -3.73 14.30
C VAL A 234 3.48 -4.25 14.73
N HIS A 235 2.85 -5.13 13.95
CA HIS A 235 1.56 -5.72 14.32
C HIS A 235 1.63 -6.64 15.55
N ILE A 236 2.64 -7.51 15.64
CA ILE A 236 2.85 -8.39 16.80
C ILE A 236 3.18 -7.55 18.05
N GLY A 237 4.04 -6.53 17.91
CA GLY A 237 4.36 -5.58 18.97
C GLY A 237 3.11 -4.84 19.50
N ALA A 238 2.22 -4.43 18.60
CA ALA A 238 0.94 -3.81 18.97
C ALA A 238 0.07 -4.76 19.82
N ILE A 239 -0.07 -6.02 19.39
CA ILE A 239 -0.89 -7.03 20.10
C ILE A 239 -0.33 -7.31 21.50
N ILE A 240 0.99 -7.46 21.63
CA ILE A 240 1.66 -7.71 22.92
C ILE A 240 1.46 -6.53 23.87
N LEU A 241 1.63 -5.29 23.39
CA LEU A 241 1.42 -4.09 24.20
C LEU A 241 -0.04 -3.91 24.65
N ILE A 242 -1.01 -4.15 23.75
CA ILE A 242 -2.43 -4.13 24.11
C ILE A 242 -2.73 -5.20 25.17
N GLY A 243 -2.18 -6.41 25.03
CA GLY A 243 -2.33 -7.48 26.02
C GLY A 243 -1.79 -7.09 27.39
N LEU A 244 -0.59 -6.52 27.46
CA LEU A 244 0.01 -6.03 28.70
C LEU A 244 -0.83 -4.92 29.35
N MET A 245 -1.36 -4.01 28.55
CA MET A 245 -2.24 -2.93 29.03
C MET A 245 -3.54 -3.47 29.65
N LEU A 246 -4.18 -4.44 28.99
CA LEU A 246 -5.38 -5.10 29.52
C LEU A 246 -5.09 -5.86 30.83
N LEU A 247 -3.95 -6.54 30.92
CA LEU A 247 -3.52 -7.22 32.15
C LEU A 247 -3.24 -6.22 33.29
N CYS A 248 -2.60 -5.10 32.99
CA CYS A 248 -2.40 -4.01 33.95
C CYS A 248 -3.74 -3.45 34.44
N PHE A 249 -4.70 -3.23 33.52
CA PHE A 249 -6.02 -2.71 33.87
C PHE A 249 -6.80 -3.68 34.78
N GLN A 250 -6.76 -4.98 34.47
CA GLN A 250 -7.41 -6.02 35.29
C GLN A 250 -6.79 -6.12 36.69
N ARG A 251 -5.46 -6.04 36.82
CA ARG A 251 -4.79 -6.07 38.13
C ARG A 251 -5.07 -4.82 38.97
N LEU A 252 -5.17 -3.65 38.33
CA LEU A 252 -5.57 -2.40 39.01
C LEU A 252 -7.02 -2.50 39.52
N PHE A 253 -7.93 -3.07 38.73
CA PHE A 253 -9.33 -3.26 39.13
C PHE A 253 -9.49 -4.32 40.23
N TRP A 254 -8.73 -5.42 40.16
CA TRP A 254 -8.74 -6.47 41.19
C TRP A 254 -8.29 -5.95 42.56
N HIS A 255 -7.24 -5.14 42.60
CA HIS A 255 -6.79 -4.52 43.86
C HIS A 255 -7.78 -3.47 44.39
N ALA A 256 -8.53 -2.79 43.52
CA ALA A 256 -9.60 -1.87 43.94
C ALA A 256 -10.82 -2.60 44.54
N GLY A 257 -11.07 -3.85 44.15
CA GLY A 257 -12.21 -4.66 44.64
C GLY A 257 -11.98 -5.40 45.96
N SER A 258 -10.73 -5.66 46.36
CA SER A 258 -10.41 -6.47 47.55
C SER A 258 -10.45 -5.70 48.89
N GLY A 259 -10.69 -4.39 48.87
CA GLY A 259 -10.71 -3.54 50.08
C GLY A 259 -12.07 -3.38 50.78
N ARG A 260 -13.09 -4.19 50.43
CA ARG A 260 -14.46 -4.04 50.97
C ARG A 260 -15.00 -5.35 51.57
N ARG A 261 -14.16 -6.04 52.34
CA ARG A 261 -14.57 -7.05 53.32
C ARG A 261 -13.62 -6.92 54.50
N ASP A 262 -13.99 -6.06 55.44
CA ASP A 262 -13.76 -6.15 56.89
C ASP A 262 -14.57 -5.02 57.57
#